data_AF-A9UUG3-F1
#
_entry.id   AF-A9UUG3-F1
#
_cell.length_a   1.000
_cell.length_b   1.000
_cell.length_c   1.000
_cell.angle_alpha   90.00
_cell.angle_beta   90.00
_cell.angle_gamma   90.00
#
_symmetry.space_group_name_H-M   'P 1'
#
loop_
_entity.id
_entity.type
_entity.pdbx_description
1 polymer ?
#
loop_
_entity_poly.entity_id
_entity_poly.type
_entity_poly.pdbx_seq_one_letter_code
_entity_poly.pdbx_strand_id
1 'polypeptide(L)'
;LLDIGAGDGGVTEQLRPLFDQVETTETNRVMRWRLSRRGYLRVHDEASWMAGDQLYDVIACLNVLDRCDRPKTLLQDMYKKLRPGGQLLLALALPYRPFVDGGSGWTMPTENLGIRDSTYEAEASKLINLVLTPAGFTVKSISRAPYLCEGDQYKPFYILTDLLVVATRP
;
A
#
# COMPACT_ATOMS: atom_id res chain seq x y z
N LEU A 1 -7.85 1.11 11.79
CA LEU A 1 -6.97 0.80 10.65
C LEU A 1 -7.81 0.71 9.38
N LEU A 2 -7.37 1.35 8.29
CA LEU A 2 -7.75 0.97 6.94
C LEU A 2 -6.57 0.29 6.26
N ASP A 3 -6.72 -0.96 5.82
CA ASP A 3 -5.70 -1.68 5.05
C ASP A 3 -6.02 -1.64 3.56
N ILE A 4 -5.23 -0.87 2.80
CA ILE A 4 -5.40 -0.70 1.36
C ILE A 4 -4.77 -1.89 0.63
N GLY A 5 -5.54 -2.56 -0.24
CA GLY A 5 -5.05 -3.70 -1.02
C GLY A 5 -4.73 -4.90 -0.13
N ALA A 6 -5.67 -5.27 0.74
CA ALA A 6 -5.49 -6.30 1.75
C ALA A 6 -5.29 -7.72 1.18
N GLY A 7 -5.51 -7.93 -0.13
CA GLY A 7 -5.40 -9.23 -0.77
C GLY A 7 -6.35 -10.24 -0.12
N ASP A 8 -5.81 -11.37 0.31
CA ASP A 8 -6.60 -12.40 1.00
C ASP A 8 -6.76 -12.15 2.52
N GLY A 9 -6.12 -11.10 3.05
CA GLY A 9 -6.14 -10.69 4.46
C GLY A 9 -5.07 -11.32 5.36
N GLY A 10 -4.10 -12.05 4.80
CA GLY A 10 -3.05 -12.70 5.59
C GLY A 10 -2.21 -11.73 6.44
N VAL A 11 -1.78 -10.62 5.84
CA VAL A 11 -1.01 -9.57 6.56
C VAL A 11 -1.91 -8.78 7.49
N THR A 12 -3.13 -8.45 7.07
CA THR A 12 -4.11 -7.72 7.87
C THR A 12 -4.38 -8.43 9.21
N GLU A 13 -4.42 -9.77 9.23
CA GLU A 13 -4.65 -10.54 10.46
C GLU A 13 -3.53 -10.35 11.49
N GLN A 14 -2.29 -10.13 11.05
CA GLN A 14 -1.16 -9.86 11.95
C GLN A 14 -1.25 -8.45 12.55
N LEU A 15 -1.82 -7.50 11.80
CA LEU A 15 -2.03 -6.12 12.26
C LEU A 15 -3.27 -5.99 13.15
N ARG A 16 -4.30 -6.82 12.92
CA ARG A 16 -5.62 -6.73 13.56
C ARG A 16 -5.57 -6.57 15.08
N PRO A 17 -4.74 -7.31 15.86
CA PRO A 17 -4.72 -7.17 17.32
C PRO A 17 -4.25 -5.80 17.83
N LEU A 18 -3.64 -4.98 16.97
CA LEU A 18 -3.15 -3.64 17.32
C LEU A 18 -4.23 -2.56 17.20
N PHE A 19 -5.42 -2.89 16.70
CA PHE A 19 -6.47 -1.92 16.39
C PHE A 19 -7.86 -2.38 16.84
N ASP A 20 -8.65 -1.44 17.38
CA ASP A 20 -10.04 -1.71 17.79
C ASP A 20 -10.96 -2.00 16.58
N GLN A 21 -10.72 -1.29 15.47
CA GLN A 21 -11.52 -1.37 14.26
C GLN A 21 -10.62 -1.47 13.04
N VAL A 22 -10.90 -2.47 12.20
CA VAL A 22 -10.18 -2.74 10.96
C VAL A 22 -11.16 -2.75 9.80
N GLU A 23 -10.89 -1.91 8.81
CA GLU A 23 -11.51 -1.92 7.50
C GLU A 23 -10.45 -2.27 6.45
N THR A 24 -10.86 -2.89 5.34
CA THR A 24 -9.94 -3.33 4.28
C THR A 24 -10.44 -2.91 2.92
N THR A 25 -9.55 -2.67 1.95
CA THR A 25 -9.91 -2.49 0.54
C THR A 25 -9.27 -3.58 -0.31
N GLU A 26 -9.96 -3.99 -1.39
CA GLU A 26 -9.41 -4.94 -2.35
C GLU A 26 -10.13 -4.81 -3.71
N THR A 27 -9.39 -4.85 -4.82
CA THR A 27 -9.96 -4.68 -6.18
C THR A 27 -10.56 -5.99 -6.70
N ASN A 28 -10.00 -7.14 -6.32
CA ASN A 28 -10.49 -8.45 -6.73
C ASN A 28 -11.74 -8.86 -5.95
N ARG A 29 -12.84 -9.15 -6.65
CA ARG A 29 -14.13 -9.53 -6.04
C ARG A 29 -14.06 -10.80 -5.20
N VAL A 30 -13.29 -11.80 -5.63
CA VAL A 30 -13.14 -13.07 -4.89
C VAL A 30 -12.37 -12.81 -3.59
N MET A 31 -11.33 -11.99 -3.64
CA MET A 31 -10.57 -11.62 -2.45
C MET A 31 -11.41 -10.79 -1.48
N ARG A 32 -12.21 -9.83 -1.95
CA ARG A 32 -13.22 -9.15 -1.10
C ARG A 32 -14.18 -10.11 -0.42
N TRP A 33 -14.67 -11.13 -1.15
CA TRP A 33 -15.52 -12.16 -0.55
C TRP A 33 -14.79 -12.98 0.52
N ARG A 34 -13.50 -13.26 0.36
CA ARG A 34 -12.70 -13.92 1.42
C ARG A 34 -12.54 -13.02 2.64
N LEU A 35 -12.20 -11.75 2.43
CA LEU A 35 -12.03 -10.75 3.49
C LEU A 35 -13.34 -10.57 4.29
N SER A 36 -14.50 -10.54 3.65
CA SER A 36 -15.79 -10.36 4.35
C SER A 36 -16.13 -11.48 5.32
N ARG A 37 -15.49 -12.65 5.18
CA ARG A 37 -15.63 -13.79 6.10
C ARG A 37 -14.69 -13.75 7.29
N ARG A 38 -13.77 -12.76 7.37
CA ARG A 38 -12.80 -12.60 8.47
C ARG A 38 -13.28 -11.71 9.61
N GLY A 39 -14.47 -11.11 9.48
CA GLY A 39 -15.07 -10.28 10.54
C GLY A 39 -14.44 -8.90 10.69
N TYR A 40 -13.91 -8.32 9.60
CA TYR A 40 -13.54 -6.90 9.54
C TYR A 40 -14.80 -6.02 9.56
N LEU A 41 -14.66 -4.79 10.05
CA LEU A 41 -15.80 -3.86 10.19
C LEU A 41 -16.44 -3.57 8.83
N ARG A 42 -15.61 -3.31 7.82
CA ARG A 42 -16.02 -3.12 6.43
C ARG A 42 -14.97 -3.64 5.46
N VAL A 43 -15.44 -4.10 4.30
CA VAL A 43 -14.60 -4.49 3.16
C VAL A 43 -15.05 -3.66 1.96
N HIS A 44 -14.16 -2.80 1.50
CA HIS A 44 -14.39 -1.85 0.41
C HIS A 44 -13.86 -2.39 -0.92
N ASP A 45 -14.49 -1.97 -1.99
CA ASP A 45 -13.85 -1.93 -3.31
C ASP A 45 -12.98 -0.67 -3.46
N GLU A 46 -12.40 -0.47 -4.65
CA GLU A 46 -11.47 0.61 -4.95
C GLU A 46 -12.05 2.02 -4.72
N ALA A 47 -13.35 2.21 -4.91
CA ALA A 47 -13.99 3.52 -4.87
C ALA A 47 -14.74 3.79 -3.55
N SER A 48 -15.30 2.75 -2.93
CA SER A 48 -16.22 2.90 -1.80
C SER A 48 -15.57 3.37 -0.50
N TRP A 49 -14.27 3.11 -0.28
CA TRP A 49 -13.57 3.63 0.90
C TRP A 49 -13.38 5.16 0.85
N MET A 50 -13.42 5.72 -0.36
CA MET A 50 -13.42 7.17 -0.57
C MET A 50 -14.79 7.80 -0.36
N ALA A 51 -15.87 7.03 -0.48
CA ALA A 51 -17.22 7.51 -0.22
C ALA A 51 -17.42 7.81 1.28
N GLY A 52 -17.95 9.00 1.59
CA GLY A 52 -18.25 9.46 2.96
C GLY A 52 -17.12 10.21 3.66
N ASP A 53 -17.38 10.66 4.89
CA ASP A 53 -16.51 11.58 5.64
C ASP A 53 -15.64 10.89 6.69
N GLN A 54 -15.63 9.55 6.72
CA GLN A 54 -14.81 8.80 7.66
C GLN A 54 -13.33 9.09 7.46
N LEU A 55 -12.64 9.36 8.56
CA LEU A 55 -11.18 9.48 8.64
C LEU A 55 -10.60 8.37 9.49
N TYR A 56 -9.38 7.94 9.20
CA TYR A 56 -8.70 6.86 9.87
C TYR A 56 -7.52 7.36 10.70
N ASP A 57 -7.29 6.74 11.86
CA ASP A 57 -6.12 7.00 12.69
C ASP A 57 -4.85 6.41 12.05
N VAL A 58 -4.98 5.25 11.39
CA VAL A 58 -3.90 4.59 10.64
C VAL A 58 -4.43 4.04 9.31
N ILE A 59 -3.68 4.29 8.24
CA ILE A 59 -3.83 3.63 6.94
C ILE A 59 -2.58 2.80 6.65
N ALA A 60 -2.76 1.52 6.32
CA ALA A 60 -1.70 0.67 5.79
C ALA A 60 -1.82 0.56 4.27
N CYS A 61 -0.69 0.58 3.57
CA CYS A 61 -0.59 0.42 2.12
C CYS A 61 0.66 -0.41 1.85
N LEU A 62 0.50 -1.73 1.78
CA LEU A 62 1.62 -2.66 1.79
C LEU A 62 1.78 -3.28 0.40
N ASN A 63 2.80 -2.82 -0.35
CA ASN A 63 3.11 -3.32 -1.69
C ASN A 63 1.98 -3.14 -2.72
N VAL A 64 1.33 -1.98 -2.67
CA VAL A 64 0.26 -1.57 -3.58
C VAL A 64 0.72 -0.50 -4.58
N LEU A 65 1.64 0.40 -4.19
CA LEU A 65 2.01 1.54 -5.05
C LEU A 65 2.78 1.13 -6.32
N ASP A 66 3.40 -0.04 -6.35
CA ASP A 66 3.99 -0.64 -7.55
C ASP A 66 2.98 -1.53 -8.33
N ARG A 67 1.76 -1.70 -7.83
CA ARG A 67 0.71 -2.59 -8.37
C ARG A 67 -0.60 -1.91 -8.73
N CYS A 68 -0.63 -0.58 -8.69
CA CYS A 68 -1.82 0.22 -8.99
C CYS A 68 -1.57 1.18 -10.15
N ASP A 69 -2.65 1.58 -10.83
CA ASP A 69 -2.60 2.44 -12.02
C ASP A 69 -2.22 3.89 -11.69
N ARG A 70 -2.67 4.39 -10.53
CA ARG A 70 -2.53 5.79 -10.13
C ARG A 70 -1.94 5.94 -8.73
N PRO A 71 -0.67 5.53 -8.50
CA PRO A 71 -0.05 5.55 -7.18
C PRO A 71 0.08 6.93 -6.54
N LYS A 72 0.21 8.02 -7.33
CA LYS A 72 0.27 9.37 -6.77
C LYS A 72 -1.11 9.82 -6.30
N THR A 73 -2.15 9.55 -7.08
CA THR A 73 -3.54 9.80 -6.69
C THR A 73 -3.92 9.00 -5.45
N LEU A 74 -3.59 7.70 -5.41
CA LEU A 74 -3.84 6.86 -4.24
C LEU A 74 -3.17 7.42 -2.97
N LEU A 75 -1.93 7.89 -3.07
CA LEU A 75 -1.22 8.51 -1.96
C LEU A 75 -1.92 9.80 -1.46
N GLN A 76 -2.40 10.64 -2.38
CA GLN A 76 -3.17 11.84 -2.03
C GLN A 76 -4.51 11.50 -1.37
N ASP A 77 -5.18 10.44 -1.82
CA ASP A 77 -6.44 10.00 -1.26
C ASP A 77 -6.26 9.42 0.15
N MET A 78 -5.19 8.65 0.38
CA MET A 78 -4.81 8.21 1.73
C MET A 78 -4.51 9.41 2.64
N TYR A 79 -3.80 10.43 2.16
CA TYR A 79 -3.55 11.64 2.93
C TYR A 79 -4.87 12.30 3.36
N LYS A 80 -5.81 12.51 2.43
CA LYS A 80 -7.13 13.11 2.73
C LYS A 80 -7.93 12.31 3.75
N LYS A 81 -7.82 10.98 3.74
CA LYS A 81 -8.56 10.07 4.62
C LYS A 81 -7.89 9.79 5.96
N LEU A 82 -6.64 10.21 6.17
CA LEU A 82 -6.04 10.20 7.50
C LEU A 82 -6.59 11.35 8.35
N ARG A 83 -6.78 11.12 9.65
CA ARG A 83 -6.98 12.23 10.59
C ARG A 83 -5.72 13.10 10.67
N PRO A 84 -5.82 14.39 11.04
CA PRO A 84 -4.65 15.15 11.49
C PRO A 84 -3.94 14.38 12.62
N GLY A 85 -2.62 14.21 12.51
CA GLY A 85 -1.83 13.35 13.40
C GLY A 85 -1.88 11.84 13.08
N GLY A 86 -2.73 11.42 12.14
CA GLY A 86 -2.86 10.02 11.72
C GLY A 86 -1.62 9.51 10.98
N GLN A 87 -1.45 8.19 10.95
CA GLN A 87 -0.24 7.53 10.45
C GLN A 87 -0.48 6.73 9.17
N LEU A 88 0.46 6.84 8.22
CA LEU A 88 0.61 5.95 7.08
C LEU A 88 1.68 4.90 7.42
N LEU A 89 1.33 3.62 7.29
CA LEU A 89 2.27 2.51 7.22
C LEU A 89 2.38 2.07 5.76
N LEU A 90 3.52 2.35 5.14
CA LEU A 90 3.78 2.04 3.74
C LEU A 90 4.84 0.94 3.61
N ALA A 91 4.60 -0.03 2.73
CA ALA A 91 5.64 -0.92 2.21
C ALA A 91 5.75 -0.73 0.70
N LEU A 92 6.99 -0.67 0.19
CA LEU A 92 7.26 -0.63 -1.23
C LEU A 92 8.48 -1.49 -1.57
N ALA A 93 8.26 -2.46 -2.46
CA ALA A 93 9.31 -3.28 -3.00
C ALA A 93 10.27 -2.46 -3.89
N LEU A 94 11.57 -2.52 -3.55
CA LEU A 94 12.66 -1.96 -4.33
C LEU A 94 13.53 -3.08 -4.95
N PRO A 95 14.00 -2.92 -6.20
CA PRO A 95 13.89 -1.72 -7.04
C PRO A 95 12.48 -1.50 -7.59
N TYR A 96 12.04 -0.24 -7.65
CA TYR A 96 10.70 0.14 -8.09
C TYR A 96 10.46 -0.27 -9.56
N ARG A 97 9.55 -1.22 -9.75
CA ARG A 97 9.19 -1.85 -11.03
C ARG A 97 7.67 -1.92 -11.15
N PRO A 98 6.99 -0.80 -11.38
CA PRO A 98 5.54 -0.79 -11.30
C PRO A 98 4.90 -1.45 -12.51
N PHE A 99 3.79 -2.14 -12.28
CA PHE A 99 2.90 -2.66 -13.32
C PHE A 99 1.50 -2.86 -12.77
N VAL A 100 0.52 -2.92 -13.66
CA VAL A 100 -0.89 -3.12 -13.32
C VAL A 100 -1.36 -4.43 -13.96
N ASP A 101 -2.06 -5.26 -13.18
CA ASP A 101 -2.72 -6.45 -13.73
C ASP A 101 -4.06 -6.05 -14.36
N GLY A 102 -4.11 -6.04 -15.69
CA GLY A 102 -5.30 -5.75 -16.47
C GLY A 102 -6.13 -6.98 -16.81
N GLY A 103 -5.87 -8.14 -16.20
CA GLY A 103 -6.56 -9.41 -16.43
C GLY A 103 -6.24 -10.09 -17.78
N SER A 104 -5.89 -9.32 -18.81
CA SER A 104 -5.40 -9.81 -20.11
C SER A 104 -3.88 -9.73 -20.25
N GLY A 105 -3.19 -9.20 -19.24
CA GLY A 105 -1.75 -9.02 -19.20
C GLY A 105 -1.36 -7.87 -18.28
N TRP A 106 -0.06 -7.57 -18.26
CA TRP A 106 0.48 -6.47 -17.48
C TRP A 106 0.60 -5.20 -18.32
N THR A 107 0.13 -4.08 -17.76
CA THR A 107 0.27 -2.75 -18.36
C THR A 107 1.09 -1.83 -17.47
N MET A 108 1.64 -0.76 -18.06
CA MET A 108 2.26 0.30 -17.28
C MET A 108 1.18 1.14 -16.58
N PRO A 109 1.42 1.62 -15.35
CA PRO A 109 0.51 2.54 -14.70
C PRO A 109 0.46 3.88 -15.43
N THR A 110 -0.69 4.53 -15.40
CA THR A 110 -0.87 5.89 -15.94
C THR A 110 -0.13 6.95 -15.12
N GLU A 111 0.13 6.70 -13.83
CA GLU A 111 1.02 7.51 -12.99
C GLU A 111 2.26 6.75 -12.56
N ASN A 112 3.41 7.43 -12.59
CA ASN A 112 4.68 6.85 -12.13
C ASN A 112 5.26 7.68 -10.99
N LEU A 113 5.74 7.02 -9.93
CA LEU A 113 6.41 7.69 -8.81
C LEU A 113 7.74 8.36 -9.22
N GLY A 114 8.42 7.88 -10.27
CA GLY A 114 9.65 8.48 -10.78
C GLY A 114 10.88 8.28 -9.89
N ILE A 115 10.87 7.25 -9.03
CA ILE A 115 11.87 7.05 -7.97
C ILE A 115 13.02 6.13 -8.35
N ARG A 116 12.99 5.52 -9.53
CA ARG A 116 13.98 4.51 -9.93
C ARG A 116 15.41 5.09 -9.95
N ASP A 117 16.36 4.28 -9.50
CA ASP A 117 17.78 4.63 -9.40
C ASP A 117 18.66 3.36 -9.44
N SER A 118 19.96 3.58 -9.32
CA SER A 118 21.04 2.60 -9.32
C SER A 118 21.19 1.86 -7.98
N THR A 119 20.78 2.45 -6.85
CA THR A 119 20.92 1.85 -5.53
C THR A 119 19.61 1.88 -4.74
N TYR A 120 19.48 0.93 -3.81
CA TYR A 120 18.35 0.86 -2.89
C TYR A 120 18.20 2.16 -2.09
N GLU A 121 19.30 2.66 -1.53
CA GLU A 121 19.31 3.87 -0.70
C GLU A 121 18.91 5.12 -1.51
N ALA A 122 19.30 5.20 -2.77
CA ALA A 122 18.90 6.31 -3.65
C ALA A 122 17.41 6.26 -3.98
N GLU A 123 16.85 5.08 -4.32
CA GLU A 123 15.41 4.93 -4.55
C GLU A 123 14.60 5.22 -3.28
N ALA A 124 15.05 4.73 -2.12
CA ALA A 124 14.44 4.99 -0.83
C ALA A 124 14.44 6.48 -0.50
N SER A 125 15.57 7.16 -0.71
CA SER A 125 15.68 8.60 -0.51
C SER A 125 14.75 9.38 -1.45
N LYS A 126 14.65 8.96 -2.72
CA LYS A 126 13.72 9.56 -3.70
C LYS A 126 12.26 9.36 -3.32
N LEU A 127 11.86 8.17 -2.84
CA LEU A 127 10.50 7.94 -2.33
C LEU A 127 10.17 8.93 -1.21
N ILE A 128 11.08 9.12 -0.26
CA ILE A 128 10.84 10.03 0.86
C ILE A 128 10.78 11.49 0.36
N ASN A 129 11.82 11.94 -0.34
CA ASN A 129 12.03 13.36 -0.63
C ASN A 129 11.20 13.88 -1.81
N LEU A 130 10.90 13.03 -2.79
CA LEU A 130 10.23 13.44 -4.04
C LEU A 130 8.79 12.94 -4.15
N VAL A 131 8.35 12.03 -3.26
CA VAL A 131 6.99 11.49 -3.27
C VAL A 131 6.26 11.75 -1.95
N LEU A 132 6.76 11.24 -0.82
CA LEU A 132 6.06 11.34 0.46
C LEU A 132 6.02 12.77 1.01
N THR A 133 7.17 13.46 1.06
CA THR A 133 7.23 14.84 1.55
C THR A 133 6.40 15.79 0.69
N PRO A 134 6.47 15.78 -0.65
CA PRO A 134 5.59 16.60 -1.48
C PRO A 134 4.11 16.23 -1.39
N ALA A 135 3.78 14.98 -1.02
CA ALA A 135 2.41 14.56 -0.74
C ALA A 135 1.88 15.03 0.64
N GLY A 136 2.70 15.76 1.42
CA GLY A 136 2.32 16.33 2.71
C GLY A 136 2.66 15.46 3.91
N PHE A 137 3.24 14.28 3.71
CA PHE A 137 3.61 13.39 4.80
C PHE A 137 4.91 13.80 5.48
N THR A 138 4.99 13.61 6.80
CA THR A 138 6.25 13.67 7.56
C THR A 138 6.70 12.27 7.92
N VAL A 139 7.81 11.81 7.34
CA VAL A 139 8.40 10.50 7.68
C VAL A 139 8.94 10.49 9.11
N LYS A 140 8.58 9.45 9.88
CA LYS A 140 9.00 9.27 11.28
C LYS A 140 10.03 8.18 11.45
N SER A 141 9.86 7.07 10.75
CA SER A 141 10.81 5.96 10.78
C SER A 141 10.77 5.19 9.47
N ILE A 142 11.87 4.52 9.18
CA ILE A 142 12.01 3.59 8.07
C ILE A 142 12.64 2.29 8.54
N SER A 143 12.35 1.20 7.83
CA SER A 143 13.02 -0.07 8.01
C SER A 143 13.20 -0.76 6.66
N ARG A 144 14.10 -1.74 6.60
CA ARG A 144 14.38 -2.57 5.44
C ARG A 144 14.04 -4.01 5.80
N ALA A 145 13.20 -4.66 5.00
CA ALA A 145 12.77 -6.02 5.23
C ALA A 145 12.84 -6.86 3.94
N PRO A 146 13.01 -8.20 4.03
CA PRO A 146 12.81 -9.06 2.88
C PRO A 146 11.34 -9.06 2.47
N TYR A 147 11.08 -9.00 1.16
CA TYR A 147 9.75 -9.17 0.59
C TYR A 147 9.68 -10.45 -0.22
N LEU A 148 8.80 -11.35 0.18
CA LEU A 148 8.53 -12.59 -0.53
C LEU A 148 7.24 -12.40 -1.32
N CYS A 149 7.33 -12.46 -2.64
CA CYS A 149 6.17 -12.44 -3.51
C CYS A 149 6.04 -13.74 -4.29
N GLU A 150 4.81 -14.04 -4.71
CA GLU A 150 4.49 -15.22 -5.50
C GLU A 150 5.39 -15.30 -6.72
N GLY A 151 5.90 -16.50 -6.96
CA GLY A 151 6.81 -16.78 -8.04
C GLY A 151 6.09 -17.11 -9.36
N ASP A 152 6.74 -17.92 -10.17
CA ASP A 152 6.22 -18.40 -11.45
C ASP A 152 6.50 -19.90 -11.62
N GLN A 153 6.31 -20.41 -12.82
CA GLN A 153 6.58 -21.82 -13.15
C GLN A 153 8.04 -22.26 -12.93
N TYR A 154 8.99 -21.34 -12.80
CA TYR A 154 10.41 -21.63 -12.63
C TYR A 154 10.88 -21.44 -11.18
N LYS A 155 10.31 -20.48 -10.46
CA LYS A 155 10.64 -20.20 -9.06
C LYS A 155 9.38 -20.12 -8.22
N PRO A 156 9.30 -20.78 -7.05
CA PRO A 156 8.08 -20.75 -6.22
C PRO A 156 7.83 -19.37 -5.60
N PHE A 157 8.88 -18.59 -5.37
CA PHE A 157 8.80 -17.22 -4.86
C PHE A 157 9.98 -16.39 -5.33
N TYR A 158 9.76 -15.09 -5.43
CA TYR A 158 10.80 -14.09 -5.61
C TYR A 158 11.10 -13.41 -4.27
N ILE A 159 12.37 -13.11 -4.02
CA ILE A 159 12.80 -12.33 -2.86
C ILE A 159 13.27 -10.96 -3.35
N LEU A 160 12.56 -9.93 -2.92
CA LEU A 160 12.90 -8.52 -3.12
C LEU A 160 13.23 -7.88 -1.77
N THR A 161 13.54 -6.59 -1.78
CA THR A 161 13.74 -5.82 -0.55
C THR A 161 12.62 -4.79 -0.44
N ASP A 162 11.86 -4.84 0.65
CA ASP A 162 10.88 -3.81 0.99
C ASP A 162 11.53 -2.68 1.78
N LEU A 163 11.17 -1.47 1.40
CA LEU A 163 11.26 -0.31 2.24
C LEU A 163 9.95 -0.15 3.01
N LEU A 164 10.03 -0.25 4.33
CA LEU A 164 8.94 0.06 5.24
C LEU A 164 9.08 1.51 5.71
N VAL A 165 7.98 2.26 5.68
CA VAL A 165 7.94 3.66 6.11
C VAL A 165 6.75 3.87 7.04
N VAL A 166 7.00 4.50 8.19
CA VAL A 166 5.95 5.11 9.01
C VAL A 166 6.02 6.61 8.80
N ALA A 167 4.92 7.21 8.34
CA ALA A 167 4.80 8.64 8.14
C ALA A 167 3.52 9.19 8.78
N THR A 168 3.49 10.48 9.09
CA THR A 168 2.31 11.14 9.69
C THR A 168 1.73 12.16 8.75
N ARG A 169 0.41 12.33 8.78
CA ARG A 169 -0.26 13.56 8.32
C ARG A 169 -0.14 14.60 9.44
N PRO A 170 0.70 15.64 9.29
CA PRO A 170 0.88 16.66 10.32
C PRO A 170 -0.39 17.48 10.57
#